data_AF-A0A4Y3PFM0-F1
#
_entry.id   AF-A0A4Y3PFM0-F1
#
_cell.length_a   1.000
_cell.length_b   1.000
_cell.length_c   1.000
_cell.angle_alpha   90.00
_cell.angle_beta   90.00
_cell.angle_gamma   90.00
#
_symmetry.space_group_name_H-M   'P 1'
#
loop_
_entity.id
_entity.type
_entity.pdbx_description
1 polymer ?
#
loop_
_entity_poly.entity_id
_entity_poly.type
_entity_poly.pdbx_seq_one_letter_code
_entity_poly.pdbx_strand_id
1 'polypeptide(L)' 'MGNVDFASLPWNVFWVGISYFLVTGVFFCVGFMRLLSQRVRSGIVCMAIAVISGGFFLNYLFTHHI' A
#
# COMPACT_ATOMS: atom_id res chain seq x y z
N MET A 1 -9.87 -1.66 22.34
CA MET A 1 -9.19 -0.98 21.22
C MET A 1 -7.92 -0.37 21.81
N GLY A 2 -6.78 -1.03 21.65
CA GLY A 2 -5.51 -0.58 22.22
C GLY A 2 -5.03 0.69 21.52
N ASN A 3 -4.50 1.63 22.30
CA ASN A 3 -3.86 2.84 21.79
C ASN A 3 -2.64 2.41 20.97
N VAL A 4 -2.74 2.47 19.64
CA VAL A 4 -1.63 2.16 18.74
C VAL A 4 -0.64 3.31 18.87
N ASP A 5 0.40 3.12 19.68
CA ASP A 5 1.33 4.19 20.03
C ASP A 5 2.35 4.39 18.90
N PHE A 6 1.90 5.05 17.83
CA PHE A 6 2.70 5.37 16.65
C PHE A 6 3.95 6.19 16.98
N ALA A 7 4.05 6.78 18.18
CA ALA A 7 5.21 7.49 18.69
C ALA A 7 6.41 6.58 19.00
N SER A 8 6.16 5.29 19.23
CA SER A 8 7.19 4.27 19.50
C SER A 8 7.64 3.51 18.24
N LEU A 9 7.00 3.75 17.10
CA LEU A 9 7.36 3.10 15.86
C LEU A 9 8.74 3.61 15.42
N PRO A 10 9.71 2.72 15.11
CA PRO A 10 11.03 3.17 14.66
C PRO A 10 10.89 4.06 13.43
N TRP A 11 11.60 5.18 13.41
CA TRP A 11 11.53 6.16 12.31
C TRP A 11 11.73 5.51 10.93
N ASN A 12 12.58 4.48 10.84
CA ASN A 12 12.74 3.67 9.61
C ASN A 12 11.42 3.02 9.14
N VAL A 13 10.62 2.46 10.05
CA VAL A 13 9.35 1.80 9.69
C VAL A 13 8.34 2.84 9.18
N PHE A 14 8.35 4.05 9.75
CA PHE A 14 7.53 5.16 9.27
C PHE A 14 7.88 5.57 7.83
N TRP A 15 9.17 5.75 7.52
CA TRP A 15 9.62 6.06 6.15
C TRP A 15 9.33 4.94 5.16
N VAL A 16 9.51 3.68 5.57
CA VAL A 16 9.14 2.52 4.75
C VAL A 16 7.64 2.55 4.47
N GLY A 17 6.80 2.81 5.47
CA GLY A 17 5.35 2.96 5.29
C GLY A 17 4.97 4.06 4.29
N ILE A 18 5.58 5.25 4.42
CA ILE A 18 5.36 6.35 3.47
C ILE A 18 5.77 5.93 2.05
N SER A 19 6.94 5.33 1.87
CA SER A 19 7.43 4.90 0.57
C SER A 19 6.53 3.84 -0.06
N TYR A 20 6.04 2.89 0.75
CA TYR A 20 5.08 1.88 0.30
C TYR A 20 3.77 2.50 -0.14
N PHE A 21 3.23 3.44 0.65
CA PHE A 21 1.96 4.14 0.36
C PHE A 21 2.05 5.00 -0.91
N LEU A 22 3.20 5.65 -1.14
CA LEU A 22 3.46 6.38 -2.38
C LEU A 22 3.48 5.42 -3.58
N VAL A 23 4.20 4.30 -3.49
CA VAL A 23 4.31 3.33 -4.57
C VAL A 23 2.95 2.70 -4.87
N THR A 24 2.22 2.21 -3.87
CA THR A 24 0.87 1.64 -4.07
C THR A 24 -0.11 2.68 -4.58
N GLY A 25 -0.06 3.91 -4.08
CA GLY A 25 -0.89 5.02 -4.57
C GLY A 25 -0.65 5.31 -6.05
N VAL A 26 0.61 5.34 -6.49
CA VAL A 26 0.96 5.53 -7.92
C VAL A 26 0.43 4.35 -8.76
N PHE A 27 0.64 3.11 -8.34
CA PHE A 27 0.12 1.94 -9.07
C PHE A 27 -1.41 1.92 -9.15
N PHE A 28 -2.08 2.37 -8.09
CA PHE A 28 -3.54 2.47 -8.06
C PHE A 28 -4.04 3.56 -9.02
N CYS A 29 -3.45 4.75 -9.00
CA CYS A 29 -3.78 5.84 -9.93
C CYS A 29 -3.52 5.45 -11.40
N VAL A 30 -2.38 4.82 -11.69
CA VAL A 30 -2.05 4.31 -13.03
C VAL A 30 -3.03 3.21 -13.46
N GLY A 31 -3.40 2.31 -12.55
CA GLY A 31 -4.42 1.29 -12.77
C GLY A 31 -5.78 1.92 -13.10
N PHE A 32 -6.17 2.97 -12.38
CA PHE A 32 -7.41 3.70 -12.62
C PHE A 32 -7.43 4.44 -13.95
N MET A 33 -6.34 5.12 -14.32
CA MET A 33 -6.19 5.72 -15.65
C MET A 33 -6.28 4.67 -16.77
N ARG A 34 -5.72 3.48 -16.57
CA ARG A 34 -5.82 2.37 -17.54
C ARG A 34 -7.22 1.80 -17.65
N LEU A 35 -8.00 1.78 -16.56
CA LEU A 35 -9.43 1.42 -16.59
C LEU A 35 -10.24 2.42 -17.43
N LEU A 36 -10.01 3.73 -17.25
CA LEU A 36 -10.66 4.79 -18.02
C LEU A 36 -10.28 4.74 -19.52
N SER A 37 -9.08 4.27 -19.84
CA SER A 37 -8.59 4.14 -21.22
C SER A 37 -9.03 2.84 -21.93
N GLN A 38 -10.11 2.18 -21.46
CA GLN A 38 -10.62 0.88 -21.93
C GLN A 38 -9.60 -0.29 -21.89
N ARG A 39 -8.41 -0.11 -21.31
CA ARG A 39 -7.41 -1.17 -21.10
C ARG A 39 -7.65 -1.90 -19.78
N VAL A 40 -8.88 -2.41 -19.64
CA VAL A 40 -9.46 -2.92 -18.39
C VAL A 40 -8.62 -4.03 -17.76
N ARG A 41 -8.16 -5.01 -18.55
CA ARG A 41 -7.29 -6.10 -18.06
C ARG A 41 -6.02 -5.58 -17.42
N SER A 42 -5.34 -4.62 -18.05
CA SER A 42 -4.09 -4.08 -17.51
C SER A 42 -4.30 -3.20 -16.28
N GLY A 43 -5.45 -2.51 -16.20
CA GLY A 43 -5.82 -1.70 -15.04
C GLY A 43 -6.12 -2.56 -13.81
N ILE A 44 -6.89 -3.64 -14.00
CA ILE A 44 -7.20 -4.61 -12.93
C ILE A 44 -5.94 -5.27 -12.39
N VAL A 45 -5.02 -5.69 -13.27
CA VAL A 45 -3.75 -6.30 -12.83
C VAL A 45 -2.93 -5.31 -12.00
N CYS A 46 -2.80 -4.06 -12.43
CA CYS A 46 -2.09 -3.02 -11.65
C CYS A 46 -2.76 -2.74 -10.30
N MET A 47 -4.09 -2.68 -10.25
CA MET A 47 -4.82 -2.47 -8.99
C MET A 47 -4.70 -3.66 -8.04
N ALA A 48 -4.81 -4.89 -8.55
CA ALA A 48 -4.66 -6.10 -7.75
C ALA A 48 -3.27 -6.18 -7.12
N ILE A 49 -2.22 -5.87 -7.87
CA ILE A 49 -0.84 -5.82 -7.36
C ILE A 49 -0.70 -4.77 -6.26
N ALA A 50 -1.27 -3.57 -6.44
CA ALA A 50 -1.23 -2.51 -5.44
C ALA A 50 -1.95 -2.91 -4.13
N VAL A 51 -3.11 -3.57 -4.24
CA VAL A 51 -3.86 -4.04 -3.08
C VAL A 51 -3.13 -5.17 -2.36
N ILE A 52 -2.58 -6.14 -3.10
CA ILE A 52 -1.81 -7.25 -2.52
C ILE A 52 -0.56 -6.72 -1.83
N SER A 53 0.18 -5.80 -2.45
CA SER A 53 1.39 -5.25 -1.84
C SER A 53 1.07 -4.40 -0.60
N GLY A 54 0.00 -3.60 -0.65
CA GLY A 54 -0.46 -2.82 0.50
C GLY A 54 -0.94 -3.70 1.66
N GLY A 55 -1.71 -4.75 1.36
CA GLY A 55 -2.18 -5.71 2.35
C GLY A 55 -1.05 -6.52 3.00
N PHE A 56 -0.07 -6.95 2.20
CA PHE A 56 1.10 -7.67 2.71
C PHE A 56 1.97 -6.77 3.61
N PHE A 57 2.14 -5.50 3.23
CA PHE A 57 2.85 -4.53 4.05
C PHE A 57 2.14 -4.25 5.38
N LEU A 58 0.82 -4.05 5.36
CA LEU A 58 0.03 -3.89 6.58
C LEU A 58 0.13 -5.14 7.47
N ASN A 59 0.04 -6.35 6.90
CA ASN A 59 0.19 -7.58 7.66
C ASN A 59 1.58 -7.69 8.33
N TYR A 60 2.66 -7.39 7.59
CA TYR A 60 4.01 -7.36 8.13
C TYR A 60 4.13 -6.37 9.30
N LEU A 61 3.56 -5.17 9.14
CA LEU A 61 3.62 -4.12 10.15
C LEU A 61 2.82 -4.50 11.42
N PHE A 62 1.65 -5.12 11.25
CA PHE A 62 0.85 -5.62 12.38
C PHE A 62 1.44 -6.86 13.07
N THR A 63 2.20 -7.71 12.36
CA THR A 63 2.78 -8.92 12.96
C THR A 63 4.14 -8.68 13.62
N HIS A 64 4.95 -7.73 13.11
CA HIS A 64 6.30 -7.48 13.61
C HIS A 64 6.44 -6.23 14.50
N HIS A 65 5.47 -5.30 14.47
CA HIS A 65 5.59 -4.02 15.15
C HIS A 65 4.39 -3.62 16.03
N ILE A 66 3.36 -4.47 16.14
CA ILE A 66 2.21 -4.33 17.07
C ILE A 66 2.16 -5.58 17.94
#